data_AF-A0A498HZR2-F1
#
_entry.id   AF-A0A498HZR2-F1
#
_cell.length_a   1.000
_cell.length_b   1.000
_cell.length_c   1.000
_cell.angle_alpha   90.00
_cell.angle_beta   90.00
_cell.angle_gamma   90.00
#
_symmetry.space_group_name_H-M   'P 1'
#
loop_
_entity.id
_entity.type
_entity.pdbx_description
1 polymer ?
#
loop_
_entity_poly.entity_id
_entity_poly.type
_entity_poly.pdbx_seq_one_letter_code
_entity_poly.pdbx_strand_id
1 'polypeptide(L)'
;MQTLRDTIHPEYRHVVERRVFTVMGARADEETIERLIETGDGEQIFQKAIQEQIMDTLVEIQERHDAVRDLERKLLDLQQLICCLSALPLFCYCPLP
;
A
#
# COMPACT_ATOMS: atom_id res chain seq x y z
N MET A 1 4.67 -9.24 46.59
CA MET A 1 4.61 -8.10 45.65
C MET A 1 5.85 -8.12 44.74
N GLN A 2 6.03 -9.19 43.95
CA GLN A 2 7.16 -9.31 43.00
C GLN A 2 6.76 -10.11 41.75
N THR A 3 5.81 -11.03 41.90
CA THR A 3 5.19 -11.81 40.81
C THR A 3 4.62 -10.98 39.65
N LEU A 4 4.17 -9.74 39.87
CA LEU A 4 3.61 -8.92 38.79
C LEU A 4 4.70 -8.36 37.85
N ARG A 5 5.90 -8.06 38.36
CA ARG A 5 7.03 -7.57 37.54
C ARG A 5 7.65 -8.69 36.71
N ASP A 6 7.73 -9.89 37.28
CA ASP A 6 8.32 -11.06 36.60
C ASP A 6 7.45 -11.59 35.45
N THR A 7 6.12 -11.37 35.50
CA THR A 7 5.21 -11.81 34.42
C THR A 7 5.03 -10.76 33.31
N ILE A 8 5.03 -9.47 33.64
CA ILE A 8 4.77 -8.40 32.66
C ILE A 8 5.94 -8.21 31.67
N HIS A 9 7.18 -8.37 32.14
CA HIS A 9 8.36 -8.20 31.30
C HIS A 9 8.44 -9.18 30.11
N PRO A 10 8.25 -10.50 30.31
CA PRO A 10 8.27 -11.46 29.19
C PRO A 10 7.05 -11.30 28.27
N GLU A 11 5.88 -10.95 28.80
CA GLU A 11 4.70 -10.68 27.98
C GLU A 11 4.90 -9.45 27.08
N TYR A 12 5.47 -8.37 27.63
CA TYR A 12 5.79 -7.16 26.86
C TYR A 12 6.81 -7.45 25.75
N ARG A 13 7.87 -8.21 26.06
CA ARG A 13 8.85 -8.66 25.07
C ARG A 13 8.19 -9.42 23.92
N HIS A 14 7.32 -10.36 24.24
CA HIS A 14 6.61 -11.14 23.23
C HIS A 14 5.70 -10.28 22.33
N VAL A 15 5.09 -9.22 22.87
CA VAL A 15 4.31 -8.26 22.08
C VAL A 15 5.21 -7.48 21.11
N VAL A 16 6.38 -7.00 21.58
CA VAL A 16 7.35 -6.29 20.73
C VAL A 16 7.87 -7.21 19.62
N GLU A 17 8.25 -8.45 19.94
CA GLU A 17 8.72 -9.43 18.95
C GLU A 17 7.68 -9.69 17.86
N ARG A 18 6.42 -9.93 18.22
CA ARG A 18 5.35 -10.16 17.25
C ARG A 18 5.12 -8.95 16.35
N ARG A 19 5.21 -7.74 16.92
CA ARG A 19 4.99 -6.49 16.19
C ARG A 19 6.11 -6.24 15.19
N VAL A 20 7.36 -6.43 15.61
CA VAL A 20 8.54 -6.31 14.75
C VAL A 20 8.52 -7.37 13.65
N PHE A 21 8.15 -8.61 13.94
CA PHE A 21 8.01 -9.66 12.93
C PHE A 21 6.93 -9.32 11.89
N THR A 22 5.79 -8.77 12.32
CA THR A 22 4.70 -8.40 11.41
C THR A 22 5.10 -7.23 10.50
N VAL A 23 5.91 -6.30 11.01
CA VAL A 23 6.39 -5.12 10.28
C VAL A 23 7.54 -5.43 9.34
N MET A 24 8.57 -6.12 9.83
CA MET A 24 9.77 -6.42 9.03
C MET A 24 9.62 -7.69 8.20
N GLY A 25 8.63 -8.53 8.46
CA GLY A 25 8.46 -9.84 7.82
C GLY A 25 9.56 -10.87 8.19
N ALA A 26 10.48 -10.50 9.08
CA ALA A 26 11.61 -11.30 9.51
C ALA A 26 11.84 -11.15 11.02
N ARG A 27 12.50 -12.15 11.62
CA ARG A 27 12.82 -12.14 13.04
C ARG A 27 13.99 -11.19 13.29
N ALA A 28 13.75 -10.15 14.10
CA ALA A 28 14.81 -9.24 14.54
C ALA A 28 15.76 -9.93 15.52
N ASP A 29 17.00 -9.45 15.56
CA ASP A 29 17.99 -9.86 16.55
C ASP A 29 17.58 -9.44 17.97
N GLU A 30 18.07 -10.21 18.95
CA GLU A 30 17.79 -10.04 20.38
C GLU A 30 18.14 -8.62 20.86
N GLU A 31 19.24 -8.05 20.37
CA GLU A 31 19.74 -6.71 20.72
C GLU A 31 18.79 -5.61 20.20
N THR A 32 18.24 -5.78 19.00
CA THR A 32 17.22 -4.88 18.44
C THR A 32 15.92 -4.95 19.22
N ILE A 33 15.48 -6.15 19.63
CA ILE A 33 14.31 -6.29 20.51
C ILE A 33 14.54 -5.60 21.86
N GLU A 34 15.70 -5.83 22.49
CA GLU A 34 16.09 -5.20 23.76
C GLU A 34 16.07 -3.67 23.64
N ARG A 35 16.71 -3.13 22.59
CA ARG A 35 16.78 -1.69 22.34
C ARG A 35 15.38 -1.09 22.16
N LEU A 36 14.47 -1.78 21.47
CA LEU A 36 13.10 -1.31 21.27
C LEU A 36 12.25 -1.35 22.54
N ILE A 37 12.54 -2.28 23.44
CA ILE A 37 11.94 -2.34 24.77
C ILE A 37 12.46 -1.20 25.64
N GLU A 38 13.76 -0.91 25.59
CA GLU A 38 14.41 0.16 26.37
C GLU A 38 14.03 1.56 25.88
N THR A 39 14.00 1.80 24.56
CA THR A 39 13.64 3.11 23.99
C THR A 39 12.14 3.34 23.91
N GLY A 40 11.32 2.27 23.94
CA GLY A 40 9.89 2.34 23.71
C GLY A 40 9.51 2.72 22.26
N ASP A 41 10.47 2.65 21.32
CA ASP A 41 10.31 3.15 19.95
C ASP A 41 9.55 2.18 19.02
N GLY A 42 9.10 1.04 19.55
CA GLY A 42 8.34 0.04 18.79
C GLY A 42 7.04 0.58 18.18
N GLU A 43 6.46 1.64 18.74
CA GLU A 43 5.28 2.30 18.17
C GLU A 43 5.61 3.09 16.89
N GLN A 44 6.73 3.83 16.85
CA GLN A 44 7.10 4.61 15.66
C GLN A 44 7.46 3.69 14.49
N ILE A 45 8.20 2.62 14.74
CA ILE A 45 8.55 1.65 13.69
C ILE A 45 7.28 1.03 13.10
N PHE A 46 6.31 0.70 13.95
CA PHE A 46 5.04 0.15 13.51
C PHE A 46 4.22 1.17 12.69
N GLN A 47 4.12 2.41 13.17
CA GLN A 47 3.42 3.47 12.44
C GLN A 47 4.06 3.77 11.09
N LYS A 48 5.39 3.84 11.05
CA LYS A 48 6.15 4.09 9.82
C LYS A 48 5.91 2.98 8.79
N ALA A 49 5.96 1.72 9.21
CA ALA A 49 5.72 0.59 8.33
C ALA A 49 4.29 0.53 7.78
N ILE A 50 3.29 0.86 8.61
CA ILE A 50 1.90 0.97 8.12
C ILE A 50 1.79 2.09 7.10
N GLN A 51 2.41 3.25 7.37
CA GLN A 51 2.39 4.36 6.43
C GLN A 51 3.05 3.98 5.10
N GLU A 52 4.22 3.35 5.13
CA GLU A 52 4.92 2.86 3.94
C GLU A 52 4.05 1.86 3.16
N GLN A 53 3.47 0.85 3.81
CA GLN A 53 2.56 -0.09 3.15
C GLN A 53 1.35 0.58 2.49
N ILE A 54 0.73 1.57 3.16
CA ILE A 54 -0.42 2.29 2.60
C ILE A 54 0.02 3.09 1.36
N MET A 55 1.18 3.74 1.40
CA MET A 55 1.72 4.48 0.25
C MET A 55 2.05 3.54 -0.91
N ASP A 56 2.69 2.41 -0.65
CA ASP A 56 2.99 1.41 -1.69
C ASP A 56 1.70 0.89 -2.34
N THR A 57 0.70 0.55 -1.52
CA THR A 57 -0.61 0.09 -2.01
C THR A 57 -1.31 1.18 -2.84
N LEU A 58 -1.22 2.44 -2.42
CA LEU A 58 -1.79 3.56 -3.17
C LEU A 58 -1.12 3.73 -4.54
N VAL A 59 0.20 3.59 -4.61
CA VAL A 59 0.96 3.63 -5.86
C VAL A 59 0.51 2.49 -6.79
N GLU A 60 0.39 1.26 -6.29
CA GLU A 60 -0.10 0.13 -7.11
C GLU A 60 -1.52 0.38 -7.66
N ILE A 61 -2.41 0.95 -6.85
CA ILE A 61 -3.77 1.32 -7.28
C ILE A 61 -3.70 2.39 -8.36
N GLN A 62 -2.86 3.41 -8.19
CA GLN A 62 -2.71 4.48 -9.17
C GLN A 62 -2.16 3.97 -10.50
N GLU A 63 -1.14 3.11 -10.48
CA GLU A 63 -0.59 2.49 -11.69
C GLU A 63 -1.63 1.68 -12.45
N ARG A 64 -2.44 0.89 -11.72
CA ARG A 64 -3.56 0.15 -12.33
C ARG A 64 -4.62 1.08 -12.90
N HIS A 65 -4.96 2.14 -12.18
CA HIS A 65 -5.94 3.12 -12.64
C HIS A 65 -5.45 3.83 -13.92
N ASP A 66 -4.18 4.20 -13.99
CA ASP A 66 -3.60 4.83 -15.18
C ASP A 66 -3.60 3.87 -16.38
N ALA A 67 -3.29 2.59 -16.16
CA ALA A 67 -3.41 1.55 -17.19
C ALA A 67 -4.87 1.39 -17.69
N VAL A 68 -5.86 1.44 -16.80
CA VAL A 68 -7.29 1.40 -17.17
C VAL A 68 -7.68 2.63 -17.98
N ARG A 69 -7.25 3.82 -17.56
CA ARG A 69 -7.51 5.07 -18.30
C ARG A 69 -6.93 5.07 -19.72
N ASP A 70 -5.77 4.44 -19.92
CA ASP A 70 -5.19 4.29 -21.25
C ASP A 70 -5.99 3.32 -22.13
N LEU A 71 -6.55 2.26 -21.53
CA LEU A 71 -7.45 1.36 -22.24
C LEU A 71 -8.76 2.05 -22.63
N GLU A 72 -9.35 2.86 -21.73
CA GLU A 72 -10.55 3.64 -22.02
C GLU A 72 -10.35 4.60 -23.19
N ARG A 73 -9.21 5.31 -23.23
CA ARG A 73 -8.86 6.19 -24.36
C ARG A 73 -8.78 5.43 -25.69
N LYS A 74 -8.07 4.30 -25.70
CA LYS A 74 -7.96 3.46 -26.92
C LYS A 74 -9.31 2.92 -27.37
N LEU A 75 -10.19 2.56 -26.44
CA LEU A 75 -11.52 2.08 -26.76
C LEU A 75 -12.38 3.18 -27.39
N LEU A 76 -12.30 4.42 -26.88
CA LEU A 76 -12.97 5.58 -27.46
C LEU A 76 -12.46 5.89 -28.88
N ASP A 77 -11.14 5.87 -29.09
CA ASP A 77 -10.55 6.08 -30.43
C ASP A 77 -11.02 5.01 -31.43
N LEU A 78 -11.09 3.74 -31.00
CA LEU A 78 -11.60 2.66 -31.83
C LEU A 78 -13.08 2.84 -32.17
N GLN A 79 -13.90 3.26 -31.21
CA GLN A 79 -15.31 3.56 -31.43
C GLN A 79 -15.49 4.69 -32.46
N GLN A 80 -14.65 5.73 -32.41
CA GLN A 80 -14.67 6.81 -33.40
C GLN A 80 -14.32 6.30 -34.80
N LEU A 81 -13.30 5.46 -34.94
CA LEU A 81 -12.93 4.87 -36.23
C LEU A 81 -14.07 4.06 -36.82
N ILE A 82 -14.73 3.21 -36.01
CA ILE A 82 -15.89 2.42 -36.45
C ILE A 82 -17.04 3.34 -36.89
N CYS A 83 -17.28 4.44 -36.17
CA CYS A 83 -18.29 5.43 -36.55
C CYS A 83 -17.94 6.10 -37.90
N CYS A 84 -16.70 6.55 -38.09
CA CYS A 84 -16.22 7.14 -39.34
C CYS A 84 -16.32 6.17 -40.52
N LEU A 85 -16.08 4.87 -40.30
CA LEU A 85 -16.16 3.85 -41.35
C LEU A 85 -17.61 3.52 -41.76
N SER A 86 -18.57 3.70 -40.85
CA SER A 86 -19.98 3.41 -41.07
C SER A 86 -20.80 4.61 -41.56
N ALA A 87 -20.27 5.83 -41.46
CA ALA A 87 -20.88 7.05 -41.97
C ALA A 87 -20.39 7.41 -43.40
N LEU A 88 -21.33 7.76 -44.30
CA LEU A 88 -21.00 8.40 -45.59
C LEU A 88 -20.29 9.76 -45.33
N PRO A 89 -19.30 10.19 -46.14
CA PRO A 89 -18.28 11.19 -45.77
C PRO A 89 -18.77 12.65 -45.62
N LEU A 90 -20.08 12.89 -45.51
CA LEU A 90 -20.68 14.23 -45.45
C LEU A 90 -21.06 14.70 -44.04
N PHE A 91 -20.88 13.89 -42.99
CA PHE A 91 -21.27 14.26 -41.62
C PHE A 91 -20.22 13.95 -40.52
N CYS A 92 -18.93 13.88 -40.84
CA CYS A 92 -17.87 13.86 -39.82
C CYS A 92 -17.56 15.27 -39.29
N TYR A 93 -18.57 15.95 -38.73
CA TYR A 93 -18.36 16.91 -37.65
C TYR A 93 -19.05 16.32 -36.42
N CYS A 94 -18.37 15.39 -35.75
CA CYS A 94 -18.65 15.15 -34.33
C CYS A 94 -17.89 16.24 -33.57
N PRO A 95 -18.57 17.25 -33.00
CA PRO A 95 -17.90 18.20 -32.13
C PRO A 95 -17.55 17.47 -30.83
N LEU A 96 -16.26 17.33 -30.54
CA LEU A 96 -15.80 17.02 -29.19
C LEU A 96 -16.21 18.20 -28.26
N PRO A 97 -16.77 17.95 -27.07
CA PRO A 97 -16.46 18.76 -25.90
C PRO A 97 -15.08 18.39 -25.33
#